data_AF-A0AAX3J4R3-F1
#
_entry.id   AF-A0AAX3J4R3-F1
#
_cell.length_a   1.000
_cell.length_b   1.000
_cell.length_c   1.000
_cell.angle_alpha   90.00
_cell.angle_beta   90.00
_cell.angle_gamma   90.00
#
_symmetry.space_group_name_H-M   'P 1'
#
loop_
_entity.id
_entity.type
_entity.pdbx_description
1 polymer ?
#
loop_
_entity_poly.entity_id
_entity_poly.type
_entity_poly.pdbx_seq_one_letter_code
_entity_poly.pdbx_strand_id
1 'polypeptide(L)'
;MSKVKTAVLDVLADGQWHFMAELVERVCKQCRTNKHNVQNVINTLSGGHHIVKEHVDGKYHGCRYRMKDTSAGFGISPDMADFNRLLRAARGQHASH
;
A
#
# COMPACT_ATOMS: atom_id res chain seq x y z
N MET A 1 2.62 -9.48 -16.91
CA MET A 1 2.01 -8.89 -15.69
C MET A 1 0.52 -9.19 -15.68
N SER A 2 -0.07 -9.62 -14.56
CA SER A 2 -1.51 -9.92 -14.46
C SER A 2 -2.35 -8.63 -14.49
N LYS A 3 -3.36 -8.57 -15.38
CA LYS A 3 -4.28 -7.42 -15.52
C LYS A 3 -4.90 -6.96 -14.20
N VAL A 4 -5.28 -7.92 -13.34
CA VAL A 4 -5.87 -7.66 -12.01
C VAL A 4 -4.86 -6.99 -11.07
N LYS A 5 -3.58 -7.36 -11.12
CA LYS A 5 -2.54 -6.74 -10.31
C LYS A 5 -2.38 -5.26 -10.66
N THR A 6 -2.30 -4.95 -11.95
CA THR A 6 -2.21 -3.56 -12.42
C THR A 6 -3.43 -2.76 -12.00
N ALA A 7 -4.64 -3.29 -12.20
CA ALA A 7 -5.87 -2.60 -11.79
C ALA A 7 -5.95 -2.34 -10.28
N VAL A 8 -5.51 -3.30 -9.43
CA VAL A 8 -5.45 -3.08 -7.97
C VAL A 8 -4.47 -1.96 -7.64
N LEU A 9 -3.28 -1.95 -8.26
CA LEU A 9 -2.27 -0.92 -8.02
C LEU A 9 -2.73 0.45 -8.51
N ASP A 10 -3.40 0.54 -9.66
CA ASP A 10 -3.95 1.78 -10.19
C ASP A 10 -5.00 2.38 -9.25
N VAL A 11 -5.89 1.56 -8.67
CA VAL A 11 -6.88 2.02 -7.69
C VAL A 11 -6.22 2.55 -6.42
N LEU A 12 -5.13 1.91 -5.98
CA LEU A 12 -4.40 2.31 -4.77
C LEU A 12 -3.35 3.41 -5.02
N ALA A 13 -3.14 3.82 -6.27
CA ALA A 13 -2.16 4.83 -6.66
C ALA A 13 -2.53 6.24 -6.17
N ASP A 14 -3.78 6.44 -5.73
CA ASP A 14 -4.24 7.68 -5.10
C ASP A 14 -3.65 7.89 -3.68
N GLY A 15 -2.98 6.87 -3.12
CA GLY A 15 -2.38 6.89 -1.79
C GLY A 15 -3.41 6.89 -0.66
N GLN A 16 -4.70 6.74 -0.97
CA GLN A 16 -5.78 6.71 0.02
C GLN A 16 -5.99 5.30 0.56
N TRP A 17 -6.70 5.22 1.68
CA TRP A 17 -7.17 3.97 2.23
C TRP A 17 -8.47 3.54 1.57
N HIS A 18 -8.51 2.32 1.06
CA HIS A 18 -9.70 1.73 0.44
C HIS A 18 -10.15 0.48 1.19
N PHE A 19 -11.45 0.34 1.41
CA PHE A 19 -11.98 -0.88 2.01
C PHE A 19 -11.94 -2.05 1.03
N MET A 20 -11.81 -3.27 1.57
CA MET A 20 -11.80 -4.49 0.77
C MET A 20 -12.98 -4.58 -0.21
N ALA A 21 -14.19 -4.26 0.28
CA ALA A 21 -15.41 -4.38 -0.51
C ALA A 21 -15.39 -3.44 -1.73
N GLU A 22 -15.01 -2.17 -1.51
CA GLU A 22 -14.93 -1.16 -2.57
C GLU A 22 -13.85 -1.51 -3.59
N LEU A 23 -12.67 -1.95 -3.12
CA LEU A 23 -11.57 -2.34 -3.98
C LEU A 23 -11.94 -3.53 -4.87
N VAL A 24 -12.56 -4.55 -4.27
CA VAL A 24 -13.00 -5.75 -4.99
C VAL A 24 -14.05 -5.38 -6.02
N GLU A 25 -15.03 -4.55 -5.68
CA GLU A 25 -16.07 -4.16 -6.63
C GLU A 25 -15.53 -3.36 -7.82
N ARG A 26 -14.66 -2.36 -7.58
CA ARG A 26 -14.05 -1.57 -8.65
C ARG A 26 -13.22 -2.43 -9.59
N VAL A 27 -12.35 -3.27 -9.04
CA VAL A 27 -11.46 -4.14 -9.83
C VAL A 27 -12.24 -5.25 -10.54
N CYS A 28 -13.26 -5.81 -9.89
CA CYS A 28 -14.17 -6.80 -10.49
C CYS A 28 -14.87 -6.20 -11.73
N LYS A 29 -15.38 -4.96 -11.63
CA LYS A 29 -15.99 -4.23 -12.76
C LYS A 29 -14.99 -3.93 -13.87
N GLN A 30 -13.78 -3.47 -13.52
CA GLN A 30 -12.76 -3.08 -14.49
C GLN A 30 -12.15 -4.27 -15.24
N CYS A 31 -11.86 -5.36 -14.54
CA CYS A 31 -11.21 -6.54 -15.10
C CYS A 31 -12.17 -7.67 -15.52
N ARG A 32 -13.49 -7.50 -15.30
CA ARG A 32 -14.53 -8.53 -15.54
C ARG A 32 -14.14 -9.90 -14.99
N THR A 33 -13.64 -9.92 -13.75
CA THR A 33 -13.10 -11.12 -13.08
C THR A 33 -13.91 -11.46 -11.83
N ASN A 34 -13.78 -12.68 -11.34
CA ASN A 34 -14.44 -13.10 -10.10
C ASN A 34 -13.81 -12.43 -8.85
N LYS A 35 -14.65 -12.14 -7.85
CA LYS A 35 -14.24 -11.56 -6.56
C LYS A 35 -13.14 -12.36 -5.88
N HIS A 36 -13.21 -13.69 -5.94
CA HIS A 36 -12.22 -14.59 -5.34
C HIS A 36 -10.81 -14.40 -5.95
N ASN A 37 -10.73 -14.22 -7.27
CA ASN A 37 -9.46 -13.98 -7.96
C ASN A 37 -8.85 -12.63 -7.53
N VAL A 38 -9.68 -11.59 -7.40
CA VAL A 38 -9.24 -10.27 -6.91
C VAL A 38 -8.73 -10.36 -5.48
N GLN A 39 -9.44 -11.09 -4.62
CA GLN A 39 -9.06 -11.29 -3.23
C GLN A 39 -7.72 -12.04 -3.09
N ASN A 40 -7.49 -13.08 -3.91
CA ASN A 40 -6.20 -13.77 -3.95
C ASN A 40 -5.06 -12.85 -4.39
N VAL A 41 -5.30 -11.97 -5.37
CA VAL A 41 -4.31 -10.99 -5.82
C VAL A 41 -4.00 -9.97 -4.72
N ILE A 42 -5.02 -9.44 -4.04
CA ILE A 42 -4.83 -8.52 -2.90
C ILE A 42 -4.02 -9.19 -1.79
N ASN A 43 -4.36 -10.43 -1.42
CA ASN A 43 -3.61 -11.19 -0.42
C ASN A 43 -2.16 -11.41 -0.84
N THR A 44 -1.91 -11.72 -2.12
CA THR A 44 -0.57 -11.88 -2.68
C THR A 44 0.22 -10.57 -2.64
N LEU A 45 -0.42 -9.43 -2.97
CA LEU A 45 0.23 -8.11 -2.92
C LEU A 45 0.52 -7.66 -1.49
N SER A 46 -0.36 -7.99 -0.55
CA SER A 46 -0.15 -7.75 0.88
C SER A 46 1.00 -8.61 1.41
N GLY A 47 1.05 -9.89 1.07
CA GLY A 47 2.15 -10.79 1.44
C GLY A 47 3.47 -10.41 0.77
N GLY A 48 3.41 -9.84 -0.43
CA GLY A 48 4.57 -9.30 -1.15
C GLY A 48 4.97 -7.88 -0.70
N HIS A 49 4.37 -7.33 0.35
CA HIS A 49 4.65 -5.97 0.87
C HIS A 49 4.46 -4.82 -0.14
N HIS A 50 3.69 -5.02 -1.21
CA HIS A 50 3.39 -3.96 -2.19
C HIS A 50 2.30 -3.01 -1.66
N ILE A 51 1.42 -3.52 -0.81
CA ILE A 51 0.31 -2.79 -0.20
C ILE A 51 0.29 -3.06 1.30
N VAL A 52 -0.19 -2.08 2.07
CA VAL A 52 -0.37 -2.19 3.52
C VAL A 52 -1.80 -2.55 3.82
N LYS A 53 -2.00 -3.57 4.65
CA LYS A 53 -3.31 -3.98 5.20
C LYS A 53 -3.43 -3.46 6.62
N GLU A 54 -4.55 -2.85 6.95
CA GLU A 54 -4.90 -2.46 8.30
C GLU A 54 -6.29 -2.99 8.66
N HIS A 55 -6.41 -3.54 9.86
CA HIS A 55 -7.71 -3.92 10.41
C HIS A 55 -8.35 -2.69 11.04
N VAL A 56 -9.58 -2.42 10.65
CA VAL A 56 -10.37 -1.33 11.25
C VAL A 56 -11.20 -1.96 12.35
N ASP A 57 -10.86 -1.64 13.59
CA ASP A 57 -11.68 -2.02 14.74
C ASP A 57 -13.00 -1.24 14.70
N GLY A 58 -14.09 -1.98 14.51
CA GLY A 58 -15.45 -1.46 14.39
C GLY A 58 -16.48 -2.58 14.43
N LYS A 59 -17.77 -2.22 14.35
CA LYS A 59 -18.92 -3.16 14.43
C LYS A 59 -18.91 -4.25 13.34
N TYR A 60 -18.12 -4.05 12.28
CA TYR A 60 -17.80 -5.03 11.25
C TYR A 60 -16.28 -5.10 11.18
N HIS A 61 -15.69 -6.25 11.49
CA HIS A 61 -14.26 -6.51 11.39
C HIS A 61 -13.78 -6.36 9.94
N GLY A 62 -13.49 -5.11 9.54
CA GLY A 62 -13.16 -4.72 8.18
C GLY A 62 -11.66 -4.60 7.98
N CYS A 63 -11.22 -4.77 6.74
CA CYS A 63 -9.84 -4.51 6.33
C CYS A 63 -9.82 -3.34 5.35
N ARG A 64 -8.91 -2.39 5.56
CA ARG A 64 -8.58 -1.35 4.58
C ARG A 64 -7.15 -1.53 4.07
N TYR A 65 -6.94 -1.12 2.83
CA TYR A 65 -5.69 -1.29 2.10
C TYR A 65 -5.23 0.05 1.52
N ARG A 66 -3.92 0.28 1.52
CA ARG A 66 -3.29 1.40 0.81
C ARG A 66 -2.03 0.95 0.10
N MET A 67 -1.60 1.68 -0.92
CA MET A 67 -0.27 1.48 -1.49
C MET A 67 0.79 1.75 -0.43
N LYS A 68 1.84 0.92 -0.37
CA LYS A 68 2.95 1.19 0.52
C LYS A 68 3.75 2.36 -0.05
N ASP A 69 3.93 3.40 0.76
CA ASP A 69 4.81 4.52 0.44
C ASP A 69 6.21 3.96 0.18
N THR A 70 6.64 3.98 -1.09
CA THR A 70 7.91 3.39 -1.53
C THR A 70 9.12 4.16 -0.97
N SER A 71 8.84 5.29 -0.30
CA SER A 71 9.77 6.15 0.44
C SER A 71 10.44 5.46 1.64
N ALA A 72 9.82 4.42 2.20
CA ALA A 72 10.42 3.59 3.24
C ALA A 72 10.83 2.24 2.63
N GLY A 73 12.08 2.17 2.17
CA GLY A 73 12.70 0.94 1.70
C GLY A 73 12.48 -0.22 2.68
N PHE A 74 12.45 -1.44 2.14
CA PHE A 74 12.33 -2.69 2.91
C PHE A 74 13.08 -2.63 4.26
N GLY A 75 12.35 -2.84 5.36
CA GLY A 75 12.92 -2.94 6.71
C GLY A 75 13.05 -1.62 7.50
N ILE A 76 12.71 -0.47 6.92
CA ILE A 76 12.79 0.82 7.61
C ILE A 76 11.43 1.12 8.24
N SER A 77 11.32 0.96 9.56
CA SER A 77 10.19 1.45 10.35
C SER A 77 9.97 2.95 10.07
N PRO A 78 8.73 3.46 10.09
CA PRO A 78 8.47 4.89 9.86
C PRO A 78 9.33 5.82 10.73
N ASP A 79 9.63 5.43 11.97
CA ASP A 79 10.61 6.11 12.84
C ASP A 79 12.02 6.20 12.25
N MET A 80 12.50 5.13 11.60
CA MET A 80 13.80 5.16 10.93
C MET A 80 13.79 5.98 9.64
N ALA A 81 12.66 6.08 8.94
CA ALA A 81 12.55 6.92 7.75
C ALA A 81 12.63 8.42 8.14
N ASP A 82 11.96 8.79 9.23
CA ASP A 82 12.05 10.15 9.79
C ASP A 82 13.45 10.43 10.35
N PHE A 83 14.04 9.46 11.07
CA PHE A 83 15.43 9.56 11.54
C PHE A 83 16.44 9.69 10.41
N ASN A 84 16.30 8.94 9.31
CA ASN A 84 17.15 9.09 8.13
C ASN A 84 16.97 10.44 7.43
N ARG A 85 15.75 10.99 7.43
CA ARG A 85 15.49 12.34 6.93
C ARG A 85 16.18 13.39 7.78
N LEU A 86 16.12 13.27 9.11
CA LEU A 86 16.85 14.14 10.04
C LEU A 86 18.36 14.01 9.90
N LEU A 87 18.88 12.79 9.78
CA LEU A 87 20.31 12.54 9.55
C LEU A 87 20.80 13.12 8.22
N ARG A 88 20.00 13.04 7.15
CA ARG A 88 20.31 13.68 5.88
C ARG A 88 20.33 15.20 6.01
N ALA A 89 19.37 15.79 6.74
CA ALA A 89 19.35 17.23 7.00
C ALA A 89 20.58 17.68 7.80
N ALA A 90 20.96 16.94 8.84
CA ALA A 90 22.15 17.24 9.65
C ALA A 90 23.46 17.09 8.86
N ARG A 91 23.59 16.07 8.01
CA ARG A 91 24.78 15.90 7.15
C ARG A 91 24.88 16.95 6.04
N GLY A 92 23.75 17.44 5.53
CA GLY A 92 23.72 18.52 4.55
C GLY A 92 24.23 19.86 5.08
N GLN A 93 24.26 20.06 6.40
CA GLN A 93 24.76 21.28 7.03
C GLN A 93 26.27 21.28 7.34
N HIS A 94 26.99 20.18 7.08
CA HIS A 94 28.44 20.10 7.32
C HIS A 94 29.31 20.34 6.08
N ALA A 95 28.73 20.58 4.90
CA ALA A 95 29.46 20.91 3.67
C ALA A 95 29.29 22.41 3.33
N SER A 96 29.62 23.28 4.28
CA SER A 96 29.74 24.73 4.04
C SER A 96 30.71 25.32 5.04
N HIS A 97 32.00 25.01 4.90
CA HIS A 97 33.08 25.94 5.20
C HIS A 97 34.35 25.54 4.45
#